data_AF-A0A0A2HT20-F1
#
_entry.id   AF-A0A0A2HT20-F1
#
_cell.length_a   1.000
_cell.length_b   1.000
_cell.length_c   1.000
_cell.angle_alpha   90.00
_cell.angle_beta   90.00
_cell.angle_gamma   90.00
#
_symmetry.space_group_name_H-M   'P 1'
#
loop_
_entity.id
_entity.type
_entity.pdbx_description
1 polymer ?
#
loop_
_entity_poly.entity_id
_entity_poly.type
_entity_poly.pdbx_seq_one_letter_code
_entity_poly.pdbx_strand_id
1 'polypeptide(L)'
;MESLWQYSTVHNSACKIIEEQTLWGQTVCRVWLPNQDAVVRVPRSALRPLSADLQPEIEAGRIAYVAAAAKVAEVLEGSTSATDGHVLLAPMESNVIPLPHQIHALSRAISGDRVRYLLADEVGLGKTIEAGLVMRELKLRGLV
;
A
#
# COMPACT_ATOMS: atom_id res chain seq x y z
N MET A 1 13.25 7.27 28.94
CA MET A 1 14.15 7.15 27.78
C MET A 1 13.51 7.98 26.68
N GLU A 2 13.74 9.29 26.70
CA GLU A 2 13.01 10.27 25.88
C GLU A 2 13.25 10.01 24.40
N SER A 3 12.18 10.00 23.59
CA SER A 3 12.32 9.77 22.16
C SER A 3 13.06 10.95 21.53
N LEU A 4 14.30 10.70 21.11
CA LEU A 4 15.16 11.66 20.41
C LEU A 4 14.54 12.17 19.09
N TRP A 5 13.53 11.50 18.55
CA TRP A 5 12.85 11.86 17.32
C TRP A 5 11.60 12.70 17.59
N GLN A 6 11.52 13.86 16.94
CA GLN A 6 10.37 14.77 16.97
C GLN A 6 10.01 15.24 15.55
N TYR A 7 8.79 15.72 15.37
CA TYR A 7 8.34 16.33 14.13
C TYR A 7 8.54 17.84 14.20
N SER A 8 9.27 18.41 13.25
CA SER A 8 9.42 19.86 13.12
C SER A 8 8.30 20.42 12.26
N THR A 9 7.45 21.28 12.83
CA THR A 9 6.36 21.94 12.10
C THR A 9 6.87 23.04 11.16
N VAL A 10 8.09 23.55 11.37
CA VAL A 10 8.71 24.57 10.52
C VAL A 10 9.24 23.95 9.22
N HIS A 11 9.82 22.76 9.31
CA HIS A 11 10.40 22.06 8.16
C HIS A 11 9.49 20.96 7.60
N ASN A 12 8.31 20.76 8.20
CA ASN A 12 7.33 19.74 7.83
C ASN A 12 7.96 18.33 7.70
N SER A 13 8.86 17.99 8.63
CA SER A 13 9.69 16.78 8.55
C SER A 13 9.98 16.20 9.94
N ALA A 14 10.17 14.88 9.99
CA ALA A 14 10.78 14.23 11.14
C ALA A 14 12.23 14.71 11.31
N CYS A 15 12.63 14.92 12.55
CA CYS A 15 13.93 15.43 12.93
C CYS A 15 14.41 14.78 14.24
N LYS A 16 15.72 14.67 14.41
CA LYS A 16 16.33 14.14 15.63
C LYS A 16 16.90 15.28 16.45
N ILE A 17 16.50 15.41 17.70
CA ILE A 17 17.09 16.37 18.63
C ILE A 17 18.52 15.92 18.94
N ILE A 18 19.48 16.79 18.66
CA ILE A 18 20.90 16.59 19.00
C ILE A 18 21.18 17.24 20.35
N GLU A 19 20.66 18.45 20.55
CA GLU A 19 20.98 19.28 21.70
C GLU A 19 19.82 20.22 22.01
N GLU A 20 19.59 20.51 23.29
CA GLU A 20 18.59 21.47 23.76
C GLU A 20 19.27 22.51 24.65
N GLN A 21 19.06 23.79 24.35
CA GLN A 21 19.65 24.92 25.06
C GLN A 21 18.55 25.89 25.46
N THR A 22 18.55 26.34 26.71
CA THR A 22 17.64 27.38 27.21
C THR A 22 18.42 28.65 27.48
N LEU A 23 18.07 29.74 26.77
CA LEU A 23 18.68 31.06 26.91
C LEU A 23 17.58 32.09 27.16
N TRP A 24 17.73 32.89 28.22
CA TRP A 24 16.79 33.97 28.56
C TRP A 24 15.30 33.54 28.59
N GLY A 25 15.03 32.33 29.09
CA GLY A 25 13.68 31.77 29.17
C GLY A 25 13.14 31.21 27.84
N GLN A 26 13.91 31.24 26.76
CA GLN A 26 13.57 30.60 25.48
C GLN A 26 14.37 29.32 25.28
N THR A 27 13.68 28.23 25.00
CA THR A 27 14.31 26.93 24.73
C THR A 27 14.40 26.68 23.23
N VAL A 28 15.62 26.46 22.75
CA VAL A 28 15.97 26.21 21.35
C VAL A 28 16.64 24.85 21.25
N CYS A 29 16.20 24.05 20.28
CA CYS A 29 16.74 22.73 20.01
C CYS A 29 17.57 22.78 18.72
N ARG A 30 18.76 22.17 18.73
CA ARG A 30 19.47 21.79 17.50
C ARG A 30 18.94 20.45 17.05
N VAL A 31 18.37 20.41 15.86
CA VAL A 31 17.78 19.20 15.28
C VAL A 31 18.47 18.85 13.96
N TRP A 32 18.69 17.57 13.74
CA TRP A 32 19.10 17.04 12.45
C TRP A 32 17.87 16.69 11.62
N LEU A 33 17.83 17.19 10.38
CA LEU A 33 16.82 16.90 9.37
C LEU A 33 17.38 15.85 8.40
N PRO A 34 16.94 14.57 8.48
CA PRO A 34 17.50 13.50 7.64
C PRO A 34 17.31 13.76 6.14
N ASN A 35 16.14 14.31 5.76
CA ASN A 35 15.79 14.55 4.36
C ASN A 35 16.65 15.62 3.67
N GLN A 36 17.31 16.47 4.45
CA GLN A 36 18.15 17.58 3.95
C GLN A 36 19.62 17.41 4.36
N ASP A 37 19.92 16.36 5.12
CA ASP A 37 21.19 16.13 5.81
C ASP A 37 21.77 17.41 6.47
N ALA A 38 20.91 18.14 7.18
CA ALA A 38 21.24 19.44 7.73
C ALA A 38 20.94 19.52 9.23
N VAL A 39 21.76 20.26 9.98
CA VAL A 39 21.52 20.57 11.40
C VAL A 39 21.04 22.01 11.52
N VAL A 40 19.82 22.19 12.00
CA VAL A 40 19.17 23.50 12.13
C VAL A 40 18.77 23.77 13.58
N ARG A 41 18.60 25.06 13.92
CA ARG A 41 18.09 25.48 15.22
C ARG A 41 16.62 25.83 15.09
N VAL A 42 15.79 25.19 15.91
CA VAL A 42 14.34 25.44 15.94
C VAL A 42 13.88 25.64 17.39
N PRO A 43 12.89 26.52 17.64
CA PRO A 43 12.34 26.67 18.97
C PRO A 43 11.64 25.38 19.42
N ARG A 44 11.69 25.06 20.71
CA ARG A 44 11.06 23.85 21.26
C ARG A 44 9.54 23.78 21.00
N SER A 45 8.88 24.93 20.87
CA SER A 45 7.46 25.06 20.51
C SER A 45 7.12 24.62 19.08
N ALA A 46 8.10 24.62 18.18
CA ALA A 46 7.97 24.11 16.80
C ALA A 46 8.22 22.61 16.68
N LEU A 47 8.47 21.92 17.80
CA LEU A 47 8.69 20.48 17.85
C LEU A 47 7.53 19.78 18.53
N ARG A 48 7.01 18.74 17.88
CA ARG A 48 5.94 17.89 18.40
C ARG A 48 6.39 16.43 18.41
N PRO A 49 5.86 15.58 19.30
CA PRO A 49 6.08 14.14 19.20
C PRO A 49 5.62 13.61 17.83
N LEU A 50 6.35 12.66 17.22
CA LEU A 50 5.91 12.04 15.95
C LEU A 50 4.55 11.36 16.09
N SER A 51 4.22 10.91 17.29
CA SER A 51 2.95 10.26 17.60
C SER A 51 1.80 11.22 17.90
N ALA A 52 2.03 12.54 17.90
CA ALA A 52 1.01 13.51 18.30
C ALA A 52 -0.25 13.46 17.42
N ASP A 53 -0.08 13.18 16.13
CA ASP A 53 -1.17 13.12 15.16
C ASP A 53 -1.53 11.68 14.74
N LEU A 54 -0.87 10.67 15.33
CA LEU A 54 -1.18 9.26 15.04
C LEU A 54 -2.46 8.87 15.78
N GLN A 55 -3.55 8.67 15.02
CA GLN A 55 -4.77 8.01 15.50
C GLN A 55 -4.82 6.60 14.88
N PRO A 56 -4.24 5.57 15.54
CA PRO A 56 -3.99 4.27 14.90
C PRO A 56 -5.25 3.58 14.38
N GLU A 57 -6.37 3.72 15.08
CA GLU A 57 -7.64 3.11 14.70
C GLU A 57 -8.21 3.72 13.40
N ILE A 58 -8.16 5.05 13.28
CA ILE A 58 -8.61 5.78 12.10
C ILE A 58 -7.66 5.55 10.93
N GLU A 59 -6.34 5.57 11.20
CA GLU A 59 -5.33 5.41 10.17
C GLU A 59 -5.32 3.99 9.60
N ALA A 60 -5.48 2.95 10.44
CA ALA A 60 -5.62 1.58 9.95
C ALA A 60 -6.83 1.43 9.02
N GLY A 61 -7.98 2.01 9.40
CA GLY A 61 -9.17 2.06 8.55
C GLY A 61 -8.92 2.81 7.25
N ARG A 62 -8.22 3.96 7.30
CA ARG A 62 -7.87 4.75 6.12
C ARG A 62 -6.95 3.99 5.17
N ILE A 63 -5.93 3.31 5.69
CA ILE A 63 -5.01 2.50 4.89
C ILE A 63 -5.78 1.36 4.21
N ALA A 64 -6.62 0.64 4.95
CA ALA A 64 -7.45 -0.43 4.41
C ALA A 64 -8.40 0.09 3.32
N TYR A 65 -9.06 1.23 3.57
CA TYR A 65 -9.94 1.88 2.61
C TYR A 65 -9.22 2.28 1.33
N VAL A 66 -8.09 2.99 1.44
CA VAL A 66 -7.30 3.44 0.28
C VAL A 66 -6.79 2.24 -0.51
N ALA A 67 -6.30 1.20 0.16
CA ALA A 67 -5.84 -0.02 -0.50
C ALA A 67 -6.99 -0.75 -1.24
N ALA A 68 -8.16 -0.86 -0.62
CA ALA A 68 -9.34 -1.45 -1.25
C ALA A 68 -9.82 -0.61 -2.44
N ALA A 69 -9.89 0.71 -2.30
CA ALA A 69 -10.27 1.62 -3.37
C ALA A 69 -9.29 1.56 -4.56
N ALA A 70 -7.98 1.48 -4.28
CA ALA A 70 -6.95 1.32 -5.31
C ALA A 70 -7.13 0.00 -6.08
N LYS A 71 -7.41 -1.12 -5.39
CA LYS A 71 -7.72 -2.40 -6.05
C LYS A 71 -8.94 -2.30 -6.96
N VAL A 72 -10.00 -1.61 -6.51
CA VAL A 72 -11.21 -1.39 -7.33
C VAL A 72 -10.89 -0.55 -8.56
N ALA A 73 -10.13 0.54 -8.40
CA ALA A 73 -9.73 1.41 -9.50
C ALA A 73 -8.91 0.64 -10.55
N GLU A 74 -7.94 -0.16 -10.12
CA GLU A 74 -7.11 -0.98 -11.01
C GLU A 74 -7.92 -1.98 -11.84
N VAL A 75 -8.91 -2.65 -11.24
CA VAL A 75 -9.82 -3.55 -11.97
C VAL A 75 -10.67 -2.77 -12.98
N LEU A 76 -11.20 -1.61 -12.59
CA LEU A 76 -12.00 -0.77 -13.48
C LEU A 76 -11.18 -0.26 -14.68
N GLU A 77 -9.93 0.13 -14.46
CA GLU A 77 -9.01 0.55 -15.52
C GLU A 77 -8.61 -0.63 -16.42
N GLY A 78 -8.23 -1.77 -15.84
CA GLY A 78 -7.86 -2.98 -16.60
C GLY A 78 -8.99 -3.53 -17.46
N SER A 79 -10.25 -3.31 -17.08
CA SER A 79 -11.43 -3.72 -17.85
C SER A 79 -11.64 -2.94 -19.15
N THR A 80 -10.99 -1.78 -19.30
CA THR A 80 -11.14 -0.94 -20.51
C THR A 80 -10.21 -1.34 -21.66
N SER A 81 -9.16 -2.13 -21.39
CA SER A 81 -8.09 -2.44 -22.36
C SER A 81 -8.18 -3.84 -22.99
N ALA A 82 -9.13 -4.68 -22.55
CA ALA A 82 -9.39 -5.97 -23.17
C ALA A 82 -10.85 -6.01 -23.67
N THR A 83 -11.00 -6.08 -24.99
CA THR A 83 -12.23 -6.46 -25.70
C THR A 83 -13.04 -7.51 -24.91
N ASP A 84 -14.28 -7.18 -24.56
CA ASP A 84 -15.25 -7.99 -23.79
C ASP A 84 -14.79 -8.42 -22.37
N GLY A 85 -14.03 -7.56 -21.69
CA GLY A 85 -13.46 -7.83 -20.37
C GLY A 85 -14.51 -8.03 -19.26
N HIS A 86 -14.79 -9.29 -18.91
CA HIS A 86 -15.48 -9.63 -17.67
C HIS A 86 -14.73 -9.04 -16.46
N VAL A 87 -15.45 -8.35 -15.56
CA VAL A 87 -14.93 -7.97 -14.24
C VAL A 87 -14.51 -9.24 -13.50
N LEU A 88 -13.23 -9.31 -13.11
CA LEU A 88 -12.64 -10.45 -12.38
C LEU A 88 -12.74 -10.20 -10.88
N LEU A 89 -13.38 -11.12 -10.15
CA LEU A 89 -13.62 -11.00 -8.72
C LEU A 89 -12.51 -11.65 -7.87
N ALA A 90 -11.95 -12.76 -8.35
CA ALA A 90 -10.92 -13.53 -7.67
C ALA A 90 -9.64 -12.73 -7.36
N PRO A 91 -9.12 -11.87 -8.26
CA PRO A 91 -7.99 -10.99 -7.96
C PRO A 91 -8.25 -10.03 -6.79
N MET A 92 -9.49 -9.59 -6.59
CA MET A 92 -9.84 -8.61 -5.56
C MET A 92 -9.79 -9.22 -4.15
N GLU A 93 -10.28 -10.45 -4.02
CA GLU A 93 -10.31 -11.21 -2.74
C GLU A 93 -9.05 -12.05 -2.49
N SER A 94 -8.15 -12.14 -3.46
CA SER A 94 -6.91 -12.90 -3.32
C SER A 94 -5.97 -12.26 -2.29
N ASN A 95 -5.37 -13.10 -1.43
CA ASN A 95 -4.27 -12.72 -0.54
C ASN A 95 -2.93 -12.52 -1.28
N VAL A 96 -2.90 -12.86 -2.57
CA VAL A 96 -1.73 -12.71 -3.45
C VAL A 96 -2.04 -11.61 -4.45
N ILE A 97 -1.06 -10.73 -4.71
CA ILE A 97 -1.12 -9.75 -5.80
C ILE A 97 -0.80 -10.51 -7.10
N PRO A 98 -1.77 -10.71 -8.00
CA PRO A 98 -1.55 -11.49 -9.22
C PRO A 98 -0.70 -10.72 -10.23
N LEU A 99 0.09 -11.45 -11.02
CA LEU A 99 0.89 -10.88 -12.10
C LEU A 99 0.04 -10.68 -13.37
N PRO A 100 0.42 -9.75 -14.27
CA PRO A 100 -0.37 -9.45 -15.47
C PRO A 100 -0.69 -10.67 -16.35
N HIS A 101 0.25 -11.60 -16.53
CA HIS A 101 0.01 -12.82 -17.31
C HIS A 101 -1.00 -13.76 -16.64
N GLN A 102 -1.04 -13.80 -15.30
CA GLN A 102 -1.98 -14.60 -14.52
C GLN A 102 -3.41 -14.07 -14.65
N ILE A 103 -3.55 -12.74 -14.69
CA ILE A 103 -4.83 -12.07 -14.98
C ILE A 103 -5.33 -12.41 -16.39
N HIS A 104 -4.42 -12.41 -17.38
CA HIS A 104 -4.78 -12.80 -18.74
C HIS A 104 -5.19 -14.28 -18.83
N ALA A 105 -4.46 -15.18 -18.17
CA ALA A 105 -4.80 -16.59 -18.10
C ALA A 105 -6.17 -16.82 -17.45
N LEU A 106 -6.46 -16.10 -16.36
CA LEU A 106 -7.77 -16.11 -15.70
C LEU A 106 -8.88 -15.61 -16.62
N SER A 107 -8.71 -14.43 -17.22
CA SER A 107 -9.69 -13.84 -18.15
C SER A 107 -10.03 -14.81 -19.28
N ARG A 108 -9.01 -15.36 -19.94
CA ARG A 108 -9.20 -16.38 -20.98
C ARG A 108 -9.93 -17.62 -20.46
N ALA A 109 -9.60 -18.09 -19.26
CA ALA A 109 -10.24 -19.26 -18.68
C ALA A 109 -11.75 -19.09 -18.47
N ILE A 110 -12.21 -17.87 -18.16
CA ILE A 110 -13.62 -17.58 -17.86
C ILE A 110 -14.44 -17.04 -19.04
N SER A 111 -13.81 -16.62 -20.15
CA SER A 111 -14.52 -16.12 -21.33
C SER A 111 -15.30 -17.21 -22.09
N GLY A 112 -15.00 -18.49 -21.84
CA GLY A 112 -15.64 -19.62 -22.51
C GLY A 112 -16.71 -20.31 -21.66
N ASP A 113 -17.67 -20.96 -22.30
CA ASP A 113 -18.75 -21.73 -21.66
C ASP A 113 -18.26 -23.00 -20.92
N ARG A 114 -17.05 -23.47 -21.25
CA ARG A 114 -16.41 -24.62 -20.59
C ARG A 114 -14.96 -24.30 -20.21
N VAL A 115 -14.62 -24.54 -18.95
CA VAL A 115 -13.24 -24.38 -18.46
C VAL A 115 -12.46 -25.68 -18.64
N ARG A 116 -11.75 -25.80 -19.78
CA ARG A 116 -10.80 -26.90 -20.03
C ARG A 116 -9.50 -26.32 -20.60
N TYR A 117 -8.54 -26.06 -19.71
CA TYR A 117 -7.29 -25.39 -20.05
C TYR A 117 -6.08 -26.18 -19.52
N LEU A 118 -4.98 -26.14 -20.28
CA LEU A 118 -3.66 -26.60 -19.85
C LEU A 118 -2.80 -25.37 -19.55
N LEU A 119 -2.38 -25.20 -18.29
CA LEU A 119 -1.43 -24.17 -17.90
C LEU A 119 -0.01 -24.71 -18.14
N ALA A 120 0.68 -24.16 -19.13
CA ALA A 120 1.95 -24.67 -19.65
C ALA A 120 3.08 -23.63 -19.58
N ASP A 121 2.93 -22.59 -18.76
CA ASP A 121 3.97 -21.59 -18.53
C ASP A 121 5.23 -22.23 -17.91
N GLU A 122 6.35 -21.50 -17.91
CA GLU A 122 7.61 -21.96 -17.33
C GLU A 122 7.49 -22.35 -15.85
N VAL A 123 8.39 -23.22 -15.38
CA VAL A 123 8.51 -23.56 -13.96
C VAL A 123 8.82 -22.31 -13.14
N GLY A 124 8.06 -22.10 -12.06
CA GLY A 124 8.19 -20.92 -11.20
C GLY A 124 7.30 -19.72 -11.57
N LEU A 125 6.63 -19.71 -12.74
CA LEU A 125 5.75 -18.59 -13.14
C LEU A 125 4.38 -18.54 -12.44
N GLY A 126 4.13 -19.48 -11.52
CA GLY A 126 2.94 -19.43 -10.66
C GLY A 126 1.69 -20.10 -11.25
N LYS A 127 1.83 -21.18 -12.04
CA LYS A 127 0.70 -22.00 -12.53
C LYS A 127 -0.28 -22.42 -11.42
N THR A 128 0.21 -22.69 -10.20
CA THR A 128 -0.66 -23.00 -9.04
C THR A 128 -1.50 -21.81 -8.60
N ILE A 129 -0.93 -20.60 -8.66
CA ILE A 129 -1.64 -19.35 -8.36
C ILE A 129 -2.73 -19.12 -9.41
N GLU A 130 -2.40 -19.30 -10.70
CA GLU A 130 -3.37 -19.21 -11.80
C GLU A 130 -4.53 -20.20 -11.64
N ALA A 131 -4.24 -21.48 -11.35
CA ALA A 131 -5.27 -22.48 -11.10
C ALA A 131 -6.15 -22.10 -9.89
N GLY A 132 -5.55 -21.58 -8.82
CA GLY A 132 -6.25 -21.08 -7.64
C GLY A 132 -7.17 -19.89 -7.96
N LEU A 133 -6.69 -18.93 -8.76
CA LEU A 133 -7.47 -17.79 -9.23
C LEU A 133 -8.67 -18.23 -10.07
N VAL A 134 -8.47 -19.15 -11.02
CA VAL A 134 -9.55 -19.72 -11.84
C VAL A 134 -10.59 -20.42 -10.97
N MET A 135 -10.15 -21.26 -10.03
CA MET A 135 -11.06 -21.96 -9.13
C MET A 135 -11.84 -20.99 -8.23
N ARG A 136 -11.19 -19.93 -7.74
CA ARG A 136 -11.84 -18.91 -6.91
C ARG A 136 -12.88 -18.13 -7.69
N GLU A 137 -12.57 -17.75 -8.92
CA GLU A 137 -13.49 -17.02 -9.80
C GLU A 137 -14.75 -17.85 -10.10
N LEU A 138 -14.57 -19.14 -10.41
CA LEU A 138 -15.67 -20.08 -10.63
C LEU A 138 -16.58 -20.21 -9.39
N LYS A 139 -15.99 -20.30 -8.19
CA LYS A 139 -16.76 -20.34 -6.93
C LYS A 139 -17.53 -19.05 -6.69
N LEU A 140 -16.92 -17.89 -6.92
CA LEU A 140 -17.59 -16.58 -6.77
C LEU A 140 -18.74 -16.41 -7.76
N ARG A 141 -18.67 -17.06 -8.92
CA ARG A 141 -19.74 -17.10 -9.93
C ARG A 141 -20.78 -18.20 -9.72
N GLY A 142 -20.61 -19.05 -8.70
CA GLY A 142 -21.53 -20.17 -8.43
C GLY A 142 -21.48 -21.30 -9.45
N LEU A 143 -20.37 -21.43 -10.18
CA LEU A 143 -20.17 -22.47 -11.21
C LEU A 143 -19.60 -23.78 -10.64
N VAL A 144 -19.12 -23.76 -9.39
CA VAL A 144 -18.59 -24.90 -8.61
C VAL A 144 -18.88 -24.71 -7.12
#